data_AF-A0A3D4UV54-F1
#
_entry.id   AF-A0A3D4UV54-F1
#
_cell.length_a   1.000
_cell.length_b   1.000
_cell.length_c   1.000
_cell.angle_alpha   90.00
_cell.angle_beta   90.00
_cell.angle_gamma   90.00
#
_symmetry.space_group_name_H-M   'P 1'
#
loop_
_entity.id
_entity.type
_entity.pdbx_description
1 polymer ?
#
loop_
_entity_poly.entity_id
_entity_poly.type
_entity_poly.pdbx_seq_one_letter_code
_entity_poly.pdbx_strand_id
1 'polypeptide(L)'
;MKKYTLLLLLIFWTFIFWNGCKETISGEFSENQPPTTNLTVERINRGNDFRLSSQIQISWFGSDPDGFISGFEYAINDTSESNFSFTTKTDSIFILPISSGQQTDDVLFKVRA
;
A
#
# COMPACT_ATOMS: atom_id res chain seq x y z
N MET A 1 -59.24 -0.80 -37.77
CA MET A 1 -58.69 -0.05 -36.62
C MET A 1 -57.87 -0.94 -35.68
N LYS A 2 -58.45 -1.97 -35.04
CA LYS A 2 -57.74 -2.89 -34.11
C LYS A 2 -56.44 -3.52 -34.66
N LYS A 3 -56.40 -3.91 -35.95
CA LYS A 3 -55.20 -4.49 -36.59
C LYS A 3 -54.04 -3.49 -36.72
N TYR A 4 -54.35 -2.23 -36.99
CA TYR A 4 -53.34 -1.16 -37.07
C TYR A 4 -52.84 -0.73 -35.69
N THR A 5 -53.71 -0.75 -34.68
CA THR A 5 -53.33 -0.52 -33.27
C THR A 5 -52.39 -1.60 -32.74
N LEU A 6 -52.65 -2.87 -33.07
CA LEU A 6 -51.77 -3.99 -32.69
C LEU A 6 -50.38 -3.89 -33.37
N LEU A 7 -50.37 -3.49 -34.65
CA LEU A 7 -49.13 -3.29 -35.40
C LEU A 7 -48.28 -2.16 -34.81
N LEU A 8 -48.90 -1.04 -34.43
CA LEU A 8 -48.22 0.09 -33.81
C LEU A 8 -47.63 -0.25 -32.43
N LEU A 9 -48.34 -1.06 -31.63
CA LEU A 9 -47.84 -1.54 -30.34
C LEU A 9 -46.62 -2.46 -30.49
N LEU A 10 -46.62 -3.34 -31.49
CA LEU A 10 -45.49 -4.21 -31.81
C LEU A 10 -44.26 -3.41 -32.23
N ILE A 11 -44.44 -2.39 -33.08
CA ILE A 11 -43.35 -1.50 -33.52
C ILE A 11 -42.78 -0.73 -32.32
N PHE A 12 -43.65 -0.20 -31.46
CA PHE A 12 -43.23 0.51 -30.25
C PHE A 12 -42.44 -0.38 -29.30
N TRP A 13 -42.86 -1.63 -29.08
CA TRP A 13 -42.11 -2.60 -28.29
C TRP A 13 -40.74 -2.93 -28.90
N THR A 14 -40.66 -3.16 -30.21
CA THR A 14 -39.38 -3.42 -30.87
C THR A 14 -38.40 -2.24 -30.75
N PHE A 15 -38.91 -1.01 -30.73
CA PHE A 15 -38.08 0.19 -30.58
C PHE A 15 -37.50 0.32 -29.16
N ILE A 16 -38.23 -0.11 -28.13
CA ILE A 16 -37.74 -0.12 -26.75
C ILE A 16 -36.61 -1.14 -26.58
N PHE A 17 -36.73 -2.32 -27.19
CA PHE A 17 -35.69 -3.35 -27.08
C PHE A 17 -34.40 -3.02 -27.84
N TRP A 18 -34.45 -2.15 -28.86
CA TRP A 18 -33.27 -1.79 -29.65
C TRP A 18 -32.40 -0.68 -29.04
N ASN A 19 -32.94 0.10 -28.09
CA ASN A 19 -32.20 1.18 -27.42
C ASN A 19 -31.59 0.74 -26.07
N GLY A 20 -31.43 -0.58 -25.85
CA GLY A 20 -30.69 -1.09 -24.69
C GLY A 20 -29.23 -0.66 -24.78
N CYS A 21 -28.79 0.19 -23.85
CA CYS A 21 -27.40 0.62 -23.76
C CYS A 21 -26.53 -0.59 -23.43
N LYS A 22 -25.51 -0.86 -24.24
CA LYS A 22 -24.56 -1.93 -23.97
C LYS A 22 -23.52 -1.39 -22.99
N GLU A 23 -23.64 -1.72 -21.71
CA GLU A 23 -22.55 -1.50 -20.75
C GLU A 23 -21.40 -2.44 -21.09
N THR A 24 -20.50 -1.98 -21.96
CA THR A 24 -19.21 -2.62 -22.15
C THR A 24 -18.19 -1.77 -21.41
N ILE A 25 -17.39 -2.38 -20.55
CA ILE A 25 -16.23 -1.72 -19.96
C ILE A 25 -15.35 -1.25 -21.11
N SER A 26 -15.22 0.07 -21.26
CA SER A 26 -14.42 0.71 -22.31
C SER A 26 -13.19 1.33 -21.67
N GLY A 27 -12.01 1.00 -22.19
CA GLY A 27 -10.72 1.40 -21.64
C GLY A 27 -9.65 0.35 -21.98
N GLU A 28 -8.38 0.74 -21.90
CA GLU A 28 -7.25 -0.19 -21.98
C GLU A 28 -6.91 -0.71 -20.58
N PHE A 29 -6.33 -1.90 -20.49
CA PHE A 29 -5.85 -2.43 -19.22
C PHE A 29 -4.71 -1.53 -18.71
N SER A 30 -4.88 -0.97 -17.52
CA SER A 30 -3.81 -0.24 -16.84
C SER A 30 -2.85 -1.24 -16.21
N GLU A 31 -1.55 -1.11 -16.48
CA GLU A 31 -0.53 -1.89 -15.80
C GLU A 31 -0.44 -1.50 -14.32
N ASN A 32 -0.13 -2.49 -13.47
CA ASN A 32 0.02 -2.30 -12.03
C ASN A 32 1.24 -1.43 -11.70
N GLN A 33 1.07 -0.44 -10.83
CA GLN A 33 2.14 0.45 -10.39
C GLN A 33 2.67 0.03 -9.00
N PRO A 34 3.98 0.17 -8.73
CA PRO A 34 4.52 -0.15 -7.41
C PRO A 34 4.15 0.94 -6.39
N PRO A 35 3.97 0.58 -5.11
CA PRO A 35 3.76 1.56 -4.06
C PRO A 35 5.04 2.38 -3.80
N THR A 36 4.84 3.57 -3.25
CA THR A 36 5.90 4.41 -2.68
C THR A 36 5.96 4.23 -1.18
N THR A 37 7.14 4.35 -0.56
CA THR A 37 7.33 4.24 0.90
C THR A 37 8.25 5.32 1.41
N ASN A 38 7.82 5.99 2.47
CA ASN A 38 8.55 7.04 3.17
C ASN A 38 8.69 6.66 4.64
N LEU A 39 9.76 7.13 5.29
CA LEU A 39 9.99 6.92 6.71
C LEU A 39 10.38 8.20 7.41
N THR A 40 10.10 8.24 8.71
CA THR A 40 10.52 9.30 9.62
C THR A 40 11.01 8.70 10.93
N VAL A 41 11.91 9.43 11.59
CA VAL A 41 12.49 9.04 12.87
C VAL A 41 12.01 10.03 13.92
N GLU A 42 11.24 9.57 14.89
CA GLU A 42 10.53 10.47 15.82
C GLU A 42 11.39 10.86 17.02
N ARG A 43 12.08 9.90 17.66
CA ARG A 43 12.87 10.16 18.87
C ARG A 43 13.90 9.07 19.16
N ILE A 44 15.07 9.49 19.66
CA ILE A 44 16.04 8.63 20.34
C ILE A 44 15.70 8.65 21.83
N ASN A 45 15.18 7.54 22.37
CA ASN A 45 14.76 7.46 23.76
C ASN A 45 15.98 7.30 24.67
N ARG A 46 16.35 8.39 25.37
CA ARG A 46 17.41 8.40 26.39
C ARG A 46 16.77 8.37 27.77
N GLY A 47 16.76 7.19 28.42
CA GLY A 47 16.36 7.05 29.83
C GLY A 47 17.50 7.46 30.78
N ASN A 48 17.14 8.01 31.94
CA ASN A 48 18.09 8.76 32.79
C ASN A 48 19.14 7.91 33.54
N ASP A 49 19.05 6.56 33.56
CA ASP A 49 20.02 5.73 34.31
C ASP A 49 20.63 4.56 33.51
N PHE A 50 20.22 4.36 32.25
CA PHE A 50 20.76 3.31 31.37
C PHE A 50 21.19 3.92 30.03
N ARG A 51 22.43 4.42 29.97
CA ARG A 51 23.05 5.06 28.80
C ARG A 51 23.32 4.10 27.61
N LEU A 52 22.68 2.93 27.57
CA LEU A 52 22.95 1.87 26.58
C LEU A 52 21.79 1.58 25.61
N SER A 53 20.65 2.26 25.70
CA SER A 53 19.54 1.94 24.79
C SER A 53 19.61 2.76 23.50
N SER A 54 20.13 2.15 22.43
CA SER A 54 19.89 2.55 21.03
C SER A 54 18.43 2.30 20.62
N GLN A 55 17.50 2.69 21.49
CA GLN A 55 16.07 2.56 21.26
C GLN A 55 15.59 3.77 20.48
N ILE A 56 15.05 3.47 19.30
CA ILE A 56 14.56 4.47 18.36
C ILE A 56 13.14 4.12 17.95
N GLN A 57 12.29 5.13 17.89
CA GLN A 57 10.96 4.98 17.29
C GLN A 57 11.04 5.43 15.83
N ILE A 58 10.66 4.52 14.94
CA ILE A 58 10.62 4.76 13.49
C ILE A 58 9.19 4.57 13.05
N SER A 59 8.71 5.51 12.24
CA SER A 59 7.40 5.45 11.59
C SER A 59 7.60 5.48 10.09
N TRP A 60 6.72 4.79 9.37
CA TRP A 60 6.72 4.72 7.93
C TRP A 60 5.29 4.75 7.40
N PHE A 61 5.17 5.20 6.16
CA PHE A 61 3.91 5.28 5.44
C PHE A 61 4.18 5.10 3.96
N GLY A 62 3.15 4.74 3.21
CA GLY A 62 3.26 4.59 1.77
C GLY A 62 1.97 4.94 1.06
N SER A 63 2.08 5.06 -0.26
CA SER A 63 0.94 5.29 -1.14
C SER A 63 1.06 4.39 -2.35
N ASP A 64 -0.03 3.72 -2.68
CA ASP A 64 -0.18 2.90 -3.87
C ASP A 64 -1.10 3.65 -4.87
N PRO A 65 -0.64 3.98 -6.09
CA PRO A 65 -1.42 4.75 -7.06
C PRO A 65 -2.68 4.07 -7.59
N ASP A 66 -2.70 2.73 -7.62
CA ASP A 66 -3.75 1.93 -8.24
C ASP A 66 -4.32 0.84 -7.33
N GLY A 67 -3.83 0.76 -6.08
CA GLY A 67 -4.32 -0.16 -5.08
C GLY A 67 -4.25 0.36 -3.65
N PHE A 68 -3.90 -0.55 -2.75
CA PHE A 68 -3.69 -0.26 -1.34
C PHE A 68 -2.56 -1.14 -0.81
N ILE A 69 -1.83 -0.61 0.17
CA ILE A 69 -0.73 -1.32 0.81
C ILE A 69 -1.29 -2.32 1.82
N SER A 70 -1.00 -3.60 1.62
CA SER A 70 -1.44 -4.70 2.50
C SER A 70 -0.56 -4.88 3.74
N GLY A 71 0.68 -4.39 3.69
CA GLY A 71 1.64 -4.39 4.78
C GLY A 71 2.98 -3.84 4.32
N PHE A 72 3.96 -3.92 5.20
CA PHE A 72 5.32 -3.46 4.98
C PHE A 72 6.29 -4.54 5.37
N GLU A 73 7.48 -4.46 4.80
CA GLU A 73 8.62 -5.25 5.22
C GLU A 73 9.75 -4.32 5.64
N TYR A 74 10.43 -4.66 6.73
CA TYR A 74 11.61 -3.91 7.18
C TYR A 74 12.80 -4.83 7.44
N ALA A 75 14.00 -4.27 7.30
CA ALA A 75 15.27 -4.94 7.58
C ALA A 75 16.24 -3.98 8.29
N ILE A 76 17.10 -4.54 9.14
CA ILE A 76 18.11 -3.80 9.91
C ILE A 76 19.49 -4.37 9.57
N ASN A 77 20.38 -3.50 9.09
CA ASN A 77 21.72 -3.79 8.56
C ASN A 77 21.75 -4.69 7.32
N ASP A 78 21.35 -5.96 7.44
CA ASP A 78 21.31 -6.89 6.31
C ASP A 78 20.00 -6.70 5.52
N THR A 79 20.11 -6.06 4.35
CA THR A 79 18.96 -5.81 3.46
C THR A 79 18.86 -6.81 2.31
N SER A 80 19.42 -8.01 2.46
CA SER A 80 19.15 -9.12 1.54
C SER A 80 17.71 -9.61 1.69
N GLU A 81 17.13 -10.15 0.61
CA GLU A 81 15.71 -10.50 0.53
C GLU A 81 15.22 -11.42 1.66
N SER A 82 16.07 -12.30 2.19
CA SER A 82 15.69 -13.22 3.28
C SER A 82 15.63 -12.60 4.67
N ASN A 83 16.11 -11.36 4.86
CA ASN A 83 16.18 -10.70 6.17
C ASN A 83 15.07 -9.68 6.41
N PHE A 84 14.17 -9.52 5.46
CA PHE A 84 13.00 -8.67 5.61
C PHE A 84 11.96 -9.32 6.53
N SER A 85 11.44 -8.53 7.47
CA SER A 85 10.38 -8.92 8.39
C SER A 85 9.07 -8.22 8.02
N PHE A 86 8.03 -9.00 7.75
CA PHE A 86 6.70 -8.48 7.43
C PHE A 86 5.97 -7.92 8.65
N THR A 87 5.21 -6.84 8.46
CA THR A 87 4.35 -6.23 9.47
C THR A 87 3.21 -5.45 8.81
N THR A 88 2.05 -5.38 9.47
CA THR A 88 0.96 -4.47 9.07
C THR A 88 1.00 -3.14 9.79
N LYS A 89 1.95 -2.97 10.72
CA LYS A 89 2.14 -1.71 11.46
C LYS A 89 2.82 -0.67 10.59
N THR A 90 2.61 0.59 10.95
CA THR A 90 3.22 1.78 10.35
C THR A 90 4.30 2.39 11.24
N ASP A 91 4.52 1.84 12.42
CA ASP A 91 5.54 2.29 13.35
C ASP A 91 5.95 1.18 14.32
N SER A 92 7.16 1.29 14.86
CA SER A 92 7.63 0.45 15.95
C SER A 92 8.83 1.07 16.66
N ILE A 93 9.12 0.55 17.85
CA ILE A 93 10.36 0.81 18.57
C ILE A 93 11.36 -0.30 18.24
N PHE A 94 12.57 0.09 17.85
CA PHE A 94 13.67 -0.82 17.54
C PHE A 94 14.84 -0.59 18.48
N ILE A 95 15.54 -1.66 18.83
CA ILE A 95 16.86 -1.58 19.43
C ILE A 95 17.87 -1.73 18.29
N LEU A 96 18.56 -0.65 17.95
CA LEU A 96 19.55 -0.70 16.89
C LEU A 96 20.82 -1.44 17.38
N PRO A 97 21.31 -2.44 16.62
CA PRO A 97 22.53 -3.15 16.98
C PRO A 97 23.74 -2.21 16.91
N ILE A 98 24.60 -2.26 17.93
CA ILE A 98 25.91 -1.60 17.94
C ILE A 98 26.97 -2.71 17.97
N SER A 99 28.00 -2.56 17.14
CA SER A 99 29.17 -3.43 17.15
C SER A 99 29.83 -3.49 18.54
N SER A 100 30.19 -4.69 18.98
CA SER A 100 30.77 -4.89 20.32
C SER A 100 32.02 -4.03 20.52
N GLY A 101 32.10 -3.36 21.66
CA GLY A 101 33.20 -2.47 22.02
C GLY A 101 33.13 -1.07 21.40
N GLN A 102 32.14 -0.78 20.55
CA GLN A 102 31.93 0.56 19.99
C GLN A 102 30.98 1.39 20.84
N GLN A 103 31.20 2.70 20.87
CA GLN A 103 30.27 3.66 21.47
C GLN A 103 29.29 4.24 20.46
N THR A 104 29.62 4.16 19.16
CA THR A 104 28.85 4.68 18.03
C THR A 104 28.92 3.69 16.88
N ASP A 105 27.83 3.50 16.16
CA ASP A 105 27.78 2.65 14.97
C ASP A 105 26.77 3.21 13.96
N ASP A 106 27.01 2.96 12.68
CA ASP A 106 26.10 3.33 11.61
C ASP A 106 25.17 2.15 11.31
N VAL A 107 23.86 2.39 11.45
CA VAL A 107 22.84 1.34 11.30
C VAL A 107 21.93 1.67 10.14
N LEU A 108 21.85 0.75 9.18
CA LEU A 108 20.94 0.87 8.04
C LEU A 108 19.58 0.31 8.42
N PHE A 109 18.54 1.14 8.37
CA PHE A 109 17.16 0.71 8.45
C PHE A 109 16.50 0.87 7.08
N LYS A 110 15.92 -0.20 6.55
CA LYS A 110 15.19 -0.19 5.27
C LYS A 110 13.78 -0.66 5.49
N VAL A 111 12.81 0.02 4.88
CA VAL A 111 11.40 -0.37 4.86
C VAL A 111 10.86 -0.26 3.43
N ARG A 112 9.98 -1.18 3.05
CA ARG A 112 9.28 -1.22 1.77
C ARG A 112 7.83 -1.68 1.95
N ALA A 113 6.95 -1.22 1.07
CA ALA A 113 5.60 -1.75 0.89
C ALA A 113 5.58 -2.79 -0.24
#